data_AF-A0A9D9GMW3-F1
#
_entry.id   AF-A0A9D9GMW3-F1
#
_cell.length_a   1.000
_cell.length_b   1.000
_cell.length_c   1.000
_cell.angle_alpha   90.00
_cell.angle_beta   90.00
_cell.angle_gamma   90.00
#
_symmetry.space_group_name_H-M   'P 1'
#
loop_
_entity.id
_entity.type
_entity.pdbx_description
1 polymer ?
#
loop_
_entity_poly.entity_id
_entity_poly.type
_entity_poly.pdbx_seq_one_letter_code
_entity_poly.pdbx_strand_id
1 'polypeptide(L)'
;SYIAEYAGGVPADAAKIVSGGPMMGKPIANLDAATVKGSPAILYLSEEATRRGKEGPCIRCGRCADACPMGLEPFLLNRLAKAGDIEGLKENEVLNCIECGCCLYSCPAYIPLLDRIRTAKVLAKKR
;
A
#
# COMPACT_ATOMS: atom_id res chain seq x y z
N SER A 1 -11.29 2.79 23.37
CA SER A 1 -11.07 3.96 22.48
C SER A 1 -12.29 4.86 22.49
N TYR A 2 -12.15 6.08 23.01
CA TYR A 2 -13.26 7.05 23.14
C TYR A 2 -14.04 7.26 21.84
N ILE A 3 -13.34 7.39 20.70
CA ILE A 3 -14.00 7.62 19.40
C ILE A 3 -14.81 6.41 18.96
N ALA A 4 -14.27 5.20 19.13
CA ALA A 4 -14.97 3.98 18.76
C ALA A 4 -16.24 3.81 19.60
N GLU A 5 -16.14 4.03 20.91
CA GLU A 5 -17.30 3.96 21.83
C GLU A 5 -18.35 5.03 21.49
N TYR A 6 -17.92 6.27 21.22
CA TYR A 6 -18.81 7.35 20.79
C TYR A 6 -19.52 7.04 19.46
N ALA A 7 -18.85 6.32 18.55
CA ALA A 7 -19.40 5.93 17.25
C ALA A 7 -20.30 4.67 17.30
N GLY A 8 -20.58 4.12 18.48
CA GLY A 8 -21.42 2.92 18.65
C GLY A 8 -20.64 1.60 18.73
N GLY A 9 -19.33 1.66 18.96
CA GLY A 9 -18.45 0.52 19.12
C GLY A 9 -17.72 0.12 17.84
N VAL A 10 -16.87 -0.91 17.96
CA VAL A 10 -16.20 -1.52 16.80
C VAL A 10 -17.15 -2.53 16.17
N PRO A 11 -17.43 -2.46 14.86
CA PRO A 11 -18.25 -3.46 14.17
C PRO A 11 -17.68 -4.86 14.33
N ALA A 12 -18.55 -5.86 14.52
CA ALA A 12 -18.14 -7.24 14.77
C ALA A 12 -17.41 -7.89 13.57
N ASP A 13 -17.69 -7.43 12.36
CA ASP A 13 -17.10 -7.88 11.10
C ASP A 13 -15.82 -7.11 10.72
N ALA A 14 -15.37 -6.17 11.57
CA ALA A 14 -14.15 -5.41 11.33
C ALA A 14 -12.91 -6.31 11.39
N ALA A 15 -12.35 -6.65 10.23
CA ALA A 15 -11.12 -7.44 10.12
C ALA A 15 -9.85 -6.57 10.21
N LYS A 16 -9.91 -5.31 9.77
CA LYS A 16 -8.77 -4.38 9.83
C LYS A 16 -9.22 -2.97 10.15
N ILE A 17 -8.45 -2.29 10.99
CA ILE A 17 -8.69 -0.91 11.41
C ILE A 17 -7.56 -0.05 10.89
N VAL A 18 -7.89 1.01 10.15
CA VAL A 18 -6.91 1.94 9.58
C VAL A 18 -7.23 3.38 9.94
N SER A 19 -6.19 4.17 10.20
CA SER A 19 -6.29 5.63 10.32
C SER A 19 -6.06 6.24 8.93
N GLY A 20 -7.09 6.92 8.41
CA GLY A 20 -7.12 7.48 7.06
C GLY A 20 -8.09 6.75 6.10
N GLY A 21 -7.81 6.85 4.80
CA GLY A 21 -8.63 6.24 3.75
C GLY A 21 -8.29 4.76 3.47
N PRO A 22 -9.10 4.06 2.65
CA PRO A 22 -8.94 2.62 2.38
C PRO A 22 -7.62 2.27 1.67
N MET A 23 -7.08 3.20 0.86
CA MET A 23 -5.91 2.95 0.02
C MET A 23 -4.59 3.28 0.76
N MET A 24 -4.53 4.45 1.39
CA MET A 24 -3.31 5.01 2.00
C MET A 24 -3.35 5.01 3.54
N GLY A 25 -4.44 4.57 4.14
CA GLY A 25 -4.60 4.52 5.59
C GLY A 25 -3.58 3.61 6.25
N LYS A 26 -3.11 4.02 7.43
CA LYS A 26 -2.13 3.24 8.20
C LYS A 26 -2.86 2.30 9.15
N PRO A 27 -2.46 1.03 9.27
CA PRO A 27 -3.06 0.13 10.24
C PRO A 27 -2.85 0.65 11.65
N ILE A 28 -3.91 0.63 12.45
CA ILE A 28 -3.86 1.02 13.87
C ILE A 28 -3.53 -0.23 14.69
N ALA A 29 -2.39 -0.20 15.38
CA ALA A 29 -1.98 -1.30 16.25
C ALA A 29 -2.56 -1.18 17.68
N ASN A 30 -2.87 0.04 18.12
CA ASN A 30 -3.44 0.33 19.42
C ASN A 30 -4.63 1.29 19.25
N LEU A 31 -5.83 0.82 19.60
CA LEU A 31 -7.07 1.59 19.52
C LEU A 31 -7.14 2.73 20.54
N ASP A 32 -6.41 2.64 21.64
CA ASP A 32 -6.37 3.67 22.68
C ASP A 32 -5.31 4.75 22.42
N ALA A 33 -4.61 4.66 21.28
CA ALA A 33 -3.73 5.72 20.83
C ALA A 33 -4.51 7.02 20.58
N ALA A 34 -3.90 8.16 20.92
CA ALA A 34 -4.51 9.46 20.72
C ALA A 34 -4.75 9.76 19.23
N THR A 35 -5.91 10.31 18.92
CA THR A 35 -6.21 10.82 17.58
C THR A 35 -5.55 12.19 17.42
N VAL A 36 -4.76 12.36 16.38
CA VAL A 36 -4.04 13.61 16.07
C VAL A 36 -4.64 14.27 14.83
N LYS A 37 -4.30 15.54 14.56
CA LYS A 37 -4.71 16.26 13.34
C LYS A 37 -4.47 15.47 12.04
N GLY A 38 -3.44 14.61 12.02
CA GLY A 38 -3.13 13.72 10.91
C GLY A 38 -3.96 12.44 10.81
N SER A 39 -4.99 12.26 11.65
CA SER A 39 -5.93 11.12 11.63
C SER A 39 -7.30 11.60 11.14
N PRO A 40 -7.47 11.78 9.81
CA PRO A 40 -8.68 12.39 9.26
C PRO A 40 -9.92 11.50 9.39
N ALA A 41 -9.73 10.18 9.52
CA ALA A 41 -10.80 9.21 9.69
C ALA A 41 -10.25 7.95 10.38
N ILE A 42 -11.13 7.20 11.06
CA ILE A 42 -10.88 5.81 11.47
C ILE A 42 -11.80 4.94 10.63
N LEU A 43 -11.22 4.03 9.86
CA LEU A 43 -11.94 3.19 8.93
C LEU A 43 -11.84 1.73 9.37
N TYR A 44 -13.00 1.11 9.54
CA TYR A 44 -13.18 -0.32 9.80
C TYR A 44 -13.41 -1.02 8.46
N LEU A 45 -12.55 -1.98 8.12
CA LEU A 45 -12.62 -2.74 6.88
C LEU A 45 -13.01 -4.18 7.19
N SER A 46 -14.00 -4.70 6.48
CA SER A 46 -14.43 -6.10 6.58
C SER A 46 -13.38 -7.06 6.02
N GLU A 47 -13.54 -8.36 6.30
CA GLU A 47 -12.67 -9.38 5.72
C GLU A 47 -12.74 -9.38 4.19
N GLU A 48 -13.93 -9.25 3.62
CA GLU A 48 -14.14 -9.21 2.17
C GLU A 48 -13.39 -8.04 1.52
N ALA A 49 -13.39 -6.86 2.14
CA ALA A 49 -12.71 -5.68 1.64
C ALA A 49 -11.18 -5.74 1.80
N THR A 50 -10.67 -6.60 2.68
CA THR A 50 -9.22 -6.71 3.00
C THR A 50 -8.55 -7.92 2.38
N ARG A 51 -9.32 -8.93 1.98
CA ARG A 51 -8.80 -10.19 1.43
C ARG A 51 -8.18 -9.96 0.07
N ARG A 52 -6.85 -10.10 0.01
CA ARG A 52 -6.11 -10.16 -1.26
C ARG A 52 -6.13 -11.58 -1.81
N GLY A 53 -6.17 -11.71 -3.13
CA GLY A 53 -5.94 -12.98 -3.81
C GLY A 53 -4.51 -13.50 -3.57
N LYS A 54 -4.26 -14.78 -3.88
CA LYS A 54 -2.92 -15.34 -3.82
C LYS A 54 -2.03 -14.68 -4.88
N GLU A 55 -0.80 -14.32 -4.51
CA GLU A 55 0.18 -13.80 -5.46
C GLU A 55 0.43 -14.83 -6.57
N GLY A 56 0.21 -14.42 -7.81
CA GLY A 56 0.48 -15.17 -9.02
C GLY A 56 1.67 -14.61 -9.82
N PRO A 57 2.06 -15.28 -10.91
CA PRO A 57 3.11 -14.78 -11.79
C PRO A 57 2.67 -13.52 -12.55
N CYS A 58 3.62 -12.64 -12.86
CA CYS A 58 3.35 -11.46 -13.68
C CYS A 58 3.03 -11.86 -15.12
N ILE A 59 1.83 -11.52 -15.60
CA ILE A 59 1.36 -11.78 -16.96
C ILE A 59 1.65 -10.64 -17.95
N ARG A 60 2.44 -9.63 -17.54
CA ARG A 60 2.84 -8.47 -18.38
C ARG A 60 1.67 -7.68 -19.00
N CYS A 61 0.59 -7.52 -18.25
CA CYS A 61 -0.63 -6.85 -18.74
C CYS A 61 -0.58 -5.30 -18.82
N GLY A 62 0.49 -4.64 -18.38
CA GLY A 62 0.60 -3.17 -18.43
C GLY A 62 -0.19 -2.37 -17.39
N ARG A 63 -1.30 -2.90 -16.85
CA ARG A 63 -2.25 -2.17 -15.94
C ARG A 63 -1.63 -1.43 -14.75
N CYS A 64 -0.50 -1.91 -14.23
CA CYS A 64 0.18 -1.25 -13.11
C CYS A 64 0.87 0.06 -13.52
N ALA A 65 1.34 0.16 -14.77
CA ALA A 65 1.88 1.39 -15.35
C ALA A 65 0.74 2.36 -15.67
N ASP A 66 -0.33 1.89 -16.33
CA ASP A 66 -1.50 2.71 -16.68
C ASP A 66 -2.17 3.35 -15.45
N ALA A 67 -2.22 2.62 -14.34
CA ALA A 67 -2.80 3.11 -13.09
C ALA A 67 -1.86 4.03 -12.28
N CYS A 68 -0.59 4.20 -12.69
CA CYS A 68 0.37 4.97 -11.91
C CYS A 68 0.21 6.47 -12.17
N PRO A 69 -0.18 7.28 -11.16
CA PRO A 69 -0.32 8.73 -11.35
C PRO A 69 1.02 9.44 -11.55
N MET A 70 2.13 8.79 -11.21
CA MET A 70 3.49 9.32 -11.40
C MET A 70 4.11 8.89 -12.73
N GLY A 71 3.42 8.09 -13.55
CA GLY A 71 3.96 7.58 -14.81
C GLY A 71 5.12 6.60 -14.65
N LEU A 72 5.31 6.01 -13.47
CA LEU A 72 6.36 5.02 -13.23
C LEU A 72 6.00 3.66 -13.83
N GLU A 73 6.98 2.77 -13.90
CA GLU A 73 6.82 1.38 -14.32
C GLU A 73 6.92 0.40 -13.12
N PRO A 74 5.85 0.18 -12.33
CA PRO A 74 5.90 -0.69 -11.15
C PRO A 74 6.37 -2.11 -11.42
N PHE A 75 6.08 -2.67 -12.59
CA PHE A 75 6.53 -4.01 -12.97
C PHE A 75 8.05 -4.09 -13.09
N LEU A 76 8.68 -3.05 -13.66
CA LEU A 76 10.12 -2.94 -13.81
C LEU A 76 10.77 -2.69 -12.45
N LEU A 77 10.26 -1.73 -11.69
CA LEU A 77 10.74 -1.46 -10.32
C LEU A 77 10.68 -2.70 -9.42
N ASN A 78 9.61 -3.48 -9.51
CA ASN A 78 9.50 -4.75 -8.79
C ASN A 78 10.54 -5.79 -9.26
N ARG A 79 10.88 -5.83 -10.54
CA ARG A 79 11.93 -6.72 -11.07
C ARG A 79 13.31 -6.29 -10.57
N LEU A 80 13.63 -5.00 -10.67
CA LEU A 80 14.91 -4.42 -10.21
C LEU A 80 15.07 -4.60 -8.69
N ALA A 81 14.00 -4.36 -7.92
CA ALA A 81 13.98 -4.60 -6.49
C ALA A 81 14.23 -6.07 -6.13
N LYS A 82 13.66 -7.02 -6.88
CA LYS A 82 13.93 -8.46 -6.69
C LYS A 82 15.38 -8.83 -7.05
N ALA A 83 15.97 -8.16 -8.03
CA ALA A 83 17.36 -8.36 -8.43
C ALA A 83 18.36 -7.68 -7.47
N GLY A 84 17.91 -6.81 -6.57
CA GLY A 84 18.79 -6.01 -5.72
C GLY A 84 19.54 -4.91 -6.47
N ASP A 85 19.10 -4.57 -7.68
CA ASP A 85 19.74 -3.56 -8.54
C ASP A 85 19.33 -2.14 -8.12
N ILE A 86 20.13 -1.54 -7.23
CA ILE A 86 19.86 -0.22 -6.68
C ILE A 86 20.10 0.88 -7.71
N GLU A 87 21.10 0.73 -8.57
CA GLU A 87 21.41 1.73 -9.59
C GLU A 87 20.30 1.78 -10.63
N GLY A 88 19.85 0.62 -11.12
CA GLY A 88 18.69 0.54 -12.00
C GLY A 88 17.42 1.12 -11.35
N LEU A 89 17.20 0.92 -10.04
CA LEU A 89 16.07 1.53 -9.34
C LEU A 89 16.15 3.07 -9.31
N LYS A 90 17.35 3.64 -9.15
CA LYS A 90 17.57 5.10 -9.17
C LYS A 90 17.38 5.67 -10.57
N GLU A 91 17.91 5.00 -11.58
CA GLU A 91 17.73 5.36 -12.99
C GLU A 91 16.26 5.36 -13.40
N ASN A 92 15.46 4.46 -12.82
CA ASN A 92 14.01 4.36 -13.04
C ASN A 92 13.19 5.14 -12.00
N GLU A 93 13.79 6.14 -11.35
CA GLU A 93 13.13 7.12 -10.49
C GLU A 93 12.28 6.53 -9.36
N VAL A 94 12.72 5.42 -8.73
CA VAL A 94 11.97 4.78 -7.63
C VAL A 94 11.59 5.74 -6.49
N LEU A 95 12.40 6.79 -6.29
CA LEU A 95 12.18 7.80 -5.25
C LEU A 95 10.96 8.68 -5.51
N ASN A 96 10.53 8.80 -6.78
CA ASN A 96 9.33 9.57 -7.17
C ASN A 96 8.02 8.86 -6.80
N CYS A 97 8.05 7.58 -6.41
CA CYS A 97 6.84 6.87 -6.00
C CYS A 97 6.20 7.52 -4.76
N ILE A 98 4.96 8.01 -4.88
CA ILE A 98 4.19 8.65 -3.80
C ILE A 98 3.44 7.66 -2.88
N GLU A 99 3.65 6.36 -3.08
CA GLU A 99 3.05 5.30 -2.27
C GLU A 99 1.51 5.28 -2.25
N CYS A 100 0.86 5.70 -3.35
CA CYS A 100 -0.61 5.74 -3.46
C CYS A 100 -1.28 4.35 -3.52
N GLY A 101 -0.55 3.33 -3.97
CA GLY A 101 -1.03 1.94 -4.03
C GLY A 101 -1.86 1.56 -5.25
N CYS A 102 -2.10 2.45 -6.22
CA CYS A 102 -2.88 2.14 -7.42
C CYS A 102 -2.39 0.87 -8.16
N CYS A 103 -1.07 0.66 -8.23
CA CYS A 103 -0.47 -0.51 -8.85
C CYS A 103 -0.76 -1.83 -8.11
N LEU A 104 -0.89 -1.79 -6.77
CA LEU A 104 -1.24 -2.94 -5.95
C LEU A 104 -2.68 -3.40 -6.24
N TYR A 105 -3.61 -2.45 -6.33
CA TYR A 105 -5.03 -2.73 -6.52
C TYR A 105 -5.39 -3.06 -7.98
N SER A 106 -4.65 -2.53 -8.96
CA SER A 106 -4.92 -2.80 -10.38
C SER A 106 -4.34 -4.12 -10.90
N CYS A 107 -3.46 -4.78 -10.14
CA CYS A 107 -2.76 -5.97 -10.59
C CYS A 107 -3.67 -7.22 -10.55
N PRO A 108 -3.98 -7.84 -11.71
CA PRO A 108 -4.83 -9.05 -11.74
C PRO A 108 -4.13 -10.29 -11.18
N ALA A 109 -2.79 -10.25 -11.06
CA ALA A 109 -1.99 -11.33 -10.48
C ALA A 109 -1.77 -11.16 -8.98
N TYR A 110 -2.42 -10.18 -8.33
CA TYR A 110 -2.30 -9.90 -6.89
C TYR A 110 -0.85 -9.71 -6.41
N ILE A 111 0.02 -9.20 -7.28
CA ILE A 111 1.43 -8.96 -6.94
C ILE A 111 1.51 -7.78 -5.98
N PRO A 112 2.21 -7.90 -4.83
CA PRO A 112 2.33 -6.83 -3.85
C PRO A 112 3.34 -5.76 -4.30
N LEU A 113 3.04 -5.06 -5.40
CA LEU A 113 3.93 -4.11 -6.05
C LEU A 113 4.30 -2.94 -5.12
N LEU A 114 3.31 -2.32 -4.48
CA LEU A 114 3.54 -1.22 -3.56
C LEU A 114 4.46 -1.62 -2.39
N ASP A 115 4.19 -2.78 -1.77
CA ASP A 115 4.93 -3.25 -0.60
C ASP A 115 6.42 -3.43 -0.96
N ARG A 116 6.71 -3.98 -2.15
CA ARG A 116 8.08 -4.16 -2.65
C ARG A 116 8.76 -2.84 -3.01
N ILE A 117 8.03 -1.92 -3.66
CA ILE A 117 8.56 -0.60 -4.04
C ILE A 117 8.89 0.22 -2.79
N ARG A 118 8.09 0.13 -1.71
CA ARG A 118 8.41 0.77 -0.42
C ARG A 118 9.75 0.30 0.13
N THR A 119 9.97 -1.02 0.17
CA THR A 119 11.26 -1.57 0.60
C THR A 119 12.39 -1.11 -0.32
N ALA A 120 12.19 -1.12 -1.64
CA ALA A 120 13.15 -0.65 -2.62
C ALA A 120 13.52 0.83 -2.44
N LYS A 121 12.53 1.69 -2.15
CA LYS A 121 12.73 3.12 -1.89
C LYS A 121 13.58 3.37 -0.65
N VAL A 122 13.40 2.58 0.41
CA VAL A 122 14.25 2.64 1.62
C VAL A 122 15.69 2.22 1.29
N LEU A 123 15.88 1.18 0.48
CA LEU A 123 17.20 0.71 0.07
C LEU A 123 17.93 1.75 -0.80
N ALA A 124 17.22 2.35 -1.77
CA ALA A 124 17.77 3.38 -2.64
C ALA A 124 18.14 4.69 -1.91
N LYS A 125 17.49 5.00 -0.77
CA LYS A 125 17.77 6.20 0.04
C LYS A 125 18.99 6.06 0.95
N LYS A 126 19.39 4.83 1.29
CA LYS A 126 20.49 4.56 2.26
C LYS A 126 21.90 4.64 1.66
N ARG A 127 22.03 4.89 0.35
CA ARG A 127 23.31 4.93 -0.38
C ARG A 127 23.41 6.18 -1.24
#